data_AF-A0A0F9UJH1-F1
#
_entry.id   AF-A0A0F9UJH1-F1
#
_cell.length_a   1.000
_cell.length_b   1.000
_cell.length_c   1.000
_cell.angle_alpha   90.00
_cell.angle_beta   90.00
_cell.angle_gamma   90.00
#
_symmetry.space_group_name_H-M   'P 1'
#
loop_
_entity.id
_entity.type
_entity.pdbx_description
1 polymer ?
#
loop_
_entity_poly.entity_id
_entity_poly.type
_entity_poly.pdbx_seq_one_letter_code
_entity_poly.pdbx_strand_id
1 'polypeptide(L)'
;MQRGVAIYLAIVIMFVLLGIGLGISTLLVGQIRIIRGMGYSVVALYAADTGIERVLYAIRKENPPYVPVAGDEPFTGAALDNGATYTVKIISANGTLTINSIGVYQGTSRAIEISY
;
A
#
# COMPACT_ATOMS: atom_id res chain seq x y z
N MET A 1 -5.11 62.23 -13.45
CA MET A 1 -4.25 61.04 -13.64
C MET A 1 -4.59 59.86 -12.70
N GLN A 2 -5.71 59.86 -11.95
CA GLN A 2 -6.02 58.82 -10.95
C GLN A 2 -6.73 57.57 -11.50
N ARG A 3 -7.38 57.63 -12.67
CA ARG A 3 -8.20 56.51 -13.21
C ARG A 3 -7.40 55.32 -13.74
N GLY A 4 -6.13 55.48 -14.13
CA GLY A 4 -5.30 54.38 -14.62
C GLY A 4 -4.74 53.47 -13.52
N VAL A 5 -4.55 54.01 -12.31
CA VAL A 5 -3.97 53.29 -11.17
C VAL A 5 -4.91 52.21 -10.66
N ALA A 6 -6.22 52.45 -10.69
CA ALA A 6 -7.23 51.47 -10.26
C ALA A 6 -7.24 50.20 -11.13
N ILE A 7 -7.09 50.36 -12.45
CA ILE A 7 -7.04 49.23 -13.39
C ILE A 7 -5.75 48.43 -13.18
N TYR A 8 -4.62 49.11 -12.99
CA TYR A 8 -3.34 48.45 -12.69
C TYR A 8 -3.43 47.61 -11.41
N LEU A 9 -4.00 48.19 -10.34
CA LEU A 9 -4.16 47.50 -9.06
C LEU A 9 -5.10 46.30 -9.16
N ALA A 10 -6.19 46.41 -9.91
CA ALA A 10 -7.11 45.30 -10.16
C ALA A 10 -6.42 44.14 -10.91
N ILE A 11 -5.60 44.45 -11.92
CA ILE A 11 -4.85 43.45 -12.68
C ILE A 11 -3.83 42.73 -11.78
N VAL A 12 -3.10 43.47 -10.95
CA VAL A 12 -2.14 42.89 -9.99
C VAL A 12 -2.84 41.94 -9.03
N ILE A 13 -3.98 42.34 -8.45
CA ILE A 13 -4.76 41.48 -7.56
C ILE A 13 -5.26 40.23 -8.30
N MET A 14 -5.72 40.37 -9.56
CA MET A 14 -6.17 39.24 -10.36
C MET A 14 -5.04 38.23 -10.60
N PHE A 15 -3.82 38.70 -10.88
CA PHE A 15 -2.65 37.82 -11.01
C PHE A 15 -2.27 37.14 -9.71
N VAL A 16 -2.33 37.84 -8.57
CA VAL A 16 -2.08 37.23 -7.26
C VAL A 16 -3.10 36.14 -6.96
N LEU A 17 -4.39 36.40 -7.18
CA LEU A 17 -5.46 35.43 -6.97
C LEU A 17 -5.32 34.21 -7.89
N LEU A 18 -4.95 34.43 -9.15
CA LEU A 18 -4.70 33.35 -10.09
C LEU A 18 -3.49 32.49 -9.68
N GLY A 19 -2.42 33.14 -9.21
CA GLY A 19 -1.25 32.44 -8.67
C GLY A 19 -1.59 31.56 -7.46
N ILE A 20 -2.42 32.06 -6.54
CA ILE A 20 -2.90 31.29 -5.38
C ILE A 20 -3.75 30.10 -5.85
N GLY A 21 -4.68 30.32 -6.79
CA GLY A 21 -5.55 29.25 -7.31
C GLY A 21 -4.77 28.11 -7.97
N LEU A 22 -3.76 28.45 -8.79
CA LEU A 22 -2.87 27.46 -9.39
C LEU A 22 -2.01 26.74 -8.35
N GLY A 23 -1.50 27.46 -7.35
CA GLY A 23 -0.74 26.88 -6.24
C GLY A 23 -1.55 25.86 -5.43
N ILE A 24 -2.81 26.16 -5.13
CA ILE A 24 -3.69 25.22 -4.43
C ILE A 24 -4.00 24.01 -5.32
N SER A 25 -4.23 24.23 -6.62
CA SER A 25 -4.54 23.15 -7.55
C SER A 25 -3.43 22.09 -7.63
N THR A 26 -2.16 22.50 -7.65
CA THR A 26 -1.03 21.56 -7.66
C THR A 26 -0.90 20.79 -6.34
N LEU A 27 -1.15 21.46 -5.21
CA LEU A 27 -1.19 20.80 -3.90
C LEU A 27 -2.29 19.73 -3.84
N LEU A 28 -3.49 20.02 -4.32
CA LEU A 28 -4.61 19.06 -4.34
C LEU A 28 -4.29 17.82 -5.18
N VAL A 29 -3.67 18.00 -6.35
CA VAL A 29 -3.25 16.87 -7.19
C VAL A 29 -2.23 16.00 -6.46
N GLY A 30 -1.30 16.61 -5.72
CA GLY A 30 -0.36 15.89 -4.85
C GLY A 30 -1.07 15.08 -3.76
N GLN A 31 -2.02 15.69 -3.07
CA GLN A 31 -2.80 15.03 -2.00
C GLN A 31 -3.60 13.84 -2.53
N ILE A 32 -4.23 13.95 -3.71
CA ILE A 32 -4.97 12.84 -4.33
C ILE A 32 -4.07 11.62 -4.59
N ARG A 33 -2.82 11.85 -5.04
CA ARG A 33 -1.86 10.76 -5.27
C ARG A 33 -1.49 10.06 -3.96
N ILE A 34 -1.29 10.82 -2.89
CA ILE A 34 -0.99 10.27 -1.55
C ILE A 34 -2.18 9.42 -1.05
N ILE A 35 -3.41 9.93 -1.17
CA ILE A 35 -4.62 9.20 -0.75
C ILE A 35 -4.77 7.90 -1.55
N ARG A 36 -4.52 7.92 -2.85
CA ARG A 36 -4.51 6.69 -3.67
C ARG A 36 -3.46 5.69 -3.20
N GLY A 37 -2.24 6.15 -2.92
CA GLY A 37 -1.17 5.31 -2.36
C GLY A 37 -1.54 4.68 -1.01
N MET A 38 -2.22 5.43 -0.15
CA MET A 38 -2.77 4.88 1.10
C MET A 38 -3.82 3.80 0.85
N GLY A 39 -4.72 4.01 -0.13
CA GLY A 39 -5.67 2.98 -0.56
C GLY A 39 -4.96 1.70 -1.02
N TYR A 40 -3.92 1.82 -1.84
CA TYR A 40 -3.14 0.67 -2.30
C TYR A 40 -2.42 -0.05 -1.16
N SER A 41 -1.95 0.70 -0.16
CA SER A 41 -1.35 0.16 1.05
C SER A 41 -2.30 -0.72 1.85
N VAL A 42 -3.58 -0.37 1.95
CA VAL A 42 -4.57 -1.21 2.64
C VAL A 42 -4.77 -2.54 1.90
N VAL A 43 -4.87 -2.49 0.57
CA VAL A 43 -5.01 -3.71 -0.26
C VAL A 43 -3.76 -4.60 -0.17
N ALA A 44 -2.57 -4.00 -0.22
CA ALA A 44 -1.32 -4.73 -0.03
C ALA A 44 -1.23 -5.38 1.35
N LEU A 45 -1.72 -4.71 2.40
CA LEU A 45 -1.77 -5.29 3.75
C LEU A 45 -2.75 -6.47 3.83
N TYR A 46 -3.92 -6.34 3.21
CA TYR A 46 -4.90 -7.42 3.14
C TYR A 46 -4.37 -8.65 2.39
N ALA A 47 -3.60 -8.44 1.32
CA ALA A 47 -2.91 -9.52 0.62
C ALA A 47 -1.86 -10.20 1.51
N ALA A 48 -1.09 -9.43 2.29
CA ALA A 48 -0.14 -9.99 3.25
C ALA A 48 -0.85 -10.85 4.31
N ASP A 49 -1.96 -10.37 4.87
CA ASP A 49 -2.74 -11.09 5.87
C ASP A 49 -3.31 -12.40 5.30
N THR A 50 -3.84 -12.35 4.08
CA THR A 50 -4.31 -13.54 3.35
C THR A 50 -3.22 -14.61 3.22
N GLY A 51 -1.97 -14.19 2.96
CA GLY A 51 -0.84 -15.11 2.92
C GLY A 51 -0.60 -15.81 4.26
N ILE A 52 -0.67 -15.08 5.38
CA ILE A 52 -0.54 -15.65 6.73
C ILE A 52 -1.68 -16.63 7.00
N GLU A 53 -2.91 -16.21 6.76
CA GLU A 53 -4.09 -17.06 6.97
C GLU A 53 -4.02 -18.35 6.14
N ARG A 54 -3.52 -18.29 4.90
CA ARG A 54 -3.36 -19.46 4.04
C ARG A 54 -2.41 -20.49 4.65
N VAL A 55 -1.28 -20.03 5.20
CA VAL A 55 -0.30 -20.91 5.87
C VAL A 55 -0.89 -21.48 7.15
N LEU A 56 -1.50 -20.66 8.01
CA LEU A 56 -2.14 -21.14 9.24
C LEU A 56 -3.27 -22.13 8.95
N TYR A 57 -4.03 -21.92 7.87
CA TYR A 57 -5.06 -22.86 7.42
C TYR A 57 -4.45 -24.19 7.00
N ALA A 58 -3.36 -24.17 6.21
CA ALA A 58 -2.66 -25.38 5.79
C ALA A 58 -2.15 -26.18 7.00
N ILE A 59 -1.57 -25.49 7.98
CA ILE A 59 -1.09 -26.10 9.23
C ILE A 59 -2.24 -26.75 10.02
N ARG A 60 -3.40 -26.10 10.09
CA ARG A 60 -4.50 -26.53 10.96
C ARG A 60 -5.43 -27.57 10.35
N LYS A 61 -5.72 -27.45 9.05
CA LYS A 61 -6.91 -28.09 8.44
C LYS A 61 -6.64 -28.89 7.16
N GLU A 62 -5.47 -28.76 6.54
CA GLU A 62 -5.14 -29.67 5.43
C GLU A 62 -4.97 -31.11 5.95
N ASN A 63 -5.20 -32.09 5.08
CA ASN A 63 -5.07 -33.50 5.42
C ASN A 63 -4.18 -34.20 4.37
N PRO A 64 -2.95 -34.60 4.73
CA PRO A 64 -2.32 -34.41 6.04
C PRO A 64 -2.08 -32.93 6.38
N PRO A 65 -2.01 -32.55 7.67
CA PRO A 65 -1.66 -31.19 8.07
C PRO A 65 -0.31 -30.78 7.49
N TYR A 66 -0.24 -29.57 6.93
CA TYR A 66 1.02 -29.05 6.42
C TYR A 66 1.99 -28.80 7.59
N VAL A 67 3.20 -29.36 7.49
CA VAL A 67 4.27 -29.15 8.46
C VAL A 67 5.24 -28.13 7.88
N PRO A 68 5.28 -26.90 8.40
CA PRO A 68 6.09 -25.84 7.84
C PRO A 68 7.58 -26.10 8.14
N VAL A 69 8.39 -26.20 7.09
CA VAL A 69 9.85 -26.37 7.18
C VAL A 69 10.54 -25.09 6.69
N ALA A 70 11.65 -24.73 7.35
CA ALA A 70 12.46 -23.59 6.92
C ALA A 70 12.95 -23.82 5.49
N GLY A 71 12.64 -22.89 4.58
CA GLY A 71 13.02 -23.00 3.18
C GLY A 71 12.03 -23.79 2.32
N ASP A 72 10.84 -24.11 2.83
CA ASP A 72 9.74 -24.52 1.98
C ASP A 72 9.51 -23.49 0.87
N GLU A 73 9.15 -24.00 -0.33
CA GLU A 73 8.79 -23.15 -1.45
C GLU A 73 7.75 -22.13 -0.95
N PRO A 74 8.00 -20.82 -1.17
CA PRO A 74 7.14 -19.81 -0.61
C PRO A 74 5.70 -20.08 -1.05
N PHE A 75 4.72 -19.88 -0.15
CA PHE A 75 3.32 -19.80 -0.56
C PHE A 75 3.24 -18.54 -1.42
N THR A 76 3.46 -18.72 -2.71
CA THR A 76 3.66 -17.65 -3.68
C THR A 76 2.52 -17.67 -4.65
N GLY A 77 2.02 -16.48 -4.98
CA GLY A 77 1.59 -16.26 -6.36
C GLY A 77 0.18 -16.70 -6.72
N ALA A 78 -0.75 -16.80 -5.78
CA ALA A 78 -2.13 -16.55 -6.15
C ALA A 78 -2.32 -15.04 -6.26
N ALA A 79 -2.38 -14.52 -7.49
CA ALA A 79 -3.01 -13.23 -7.70
C ALA A 79 -4.43 -13.34 -7.15
N LEU A 80 -4.76 -12.51 -6.17
CA LEU A 80 -6.13 -12.32 -5.71
C LEU A 80 -6.95 -11.75 -6.88
N ASP A 81 -8.27 -11.90 -6.83
CA ASP A 81 -9.17 -11.45 -7.91
C ASP A 81 -9.02 -9.96 -8.27
N ASN A 82 -8.49 -9.16 -7.34
CA ASN A 82 -8.23 -7.73 -7.52
C ASN A 82 -6.83 -7.42 -8.10
N GLY A 83 -6.03 -8.43 -8.44
CA GLY A 83 -4.66 -8.28 -8.96
C GLY A 83 -3.60 -8.02 -7.89
N ALA A 84 -3.94 -8.07 -6.60
CA ALA A 84 -2.95 -8.08 -5.53
C ALA A 84 -2.28 -9.45 -5.42
N THR A 85 -1.03 -9.49 -5.01
CA THR A 85 -0.28 -10.74 -4.84
C THR A 85 0.32 -10.81 -3.46
N TYR A 86 0.56 -12.01 -2.95
CA TYR A 86 1.34 -12.20 -1.73
C TYR A 86 2.47 -13.21 -1.93
N THR A 87 3.46 -13.13 -1.05
CA THR A 87 4.58 -14.05 -0.97
C THR A 87 4.84 -14.33 0.50
N VAL A 88 4.77 -15.60 0.89
CA VAL A 88 5.03 -16.01 2.27
C VAL A 88 6.37 -16.71 2.37
N LYS A 89 7.20 -16.27 3.30
CA LYS A 89 8.45 -16.91 3.70
C LYS A 89 8.29 -17.50 5.09
N ILE A 90 8.65 -18.77 5.21
CA ILE A 90 8.62 -19.51 6.46
C ILE A 90 10.05 -19.70 6.97
N ILE A 91 10.27 -19.35 8.23
CA ILE A 91 11.54 -19.50 8.93
C ILE A 91 11.25 -20.30 10.20
N SER A 92 11.94 -21.41 10.40
CA SER A 92 11.91 -22.16 11.66
C SER A 92 13.29 -22.10 12.29
N ALA A 93 13.37 -21.59 13.52
CA ALA A 93 14.61 -21.49 14.28
C ALA A 93 14.35 -21.77 15.76
N ASN A 94 15.14 -22.65 16.36
CA ASN A 94 15.10 -22.95 17.80
C ASN A 94 13.71 -23.32 18.36
N GLY A 95 12.87 -23.99 17.55
CA GLY A 95 11.51 -24.39 17.94
C GLY A 95 10.46 -23.28 17.83
N THR A 96 10.82 -22.08 17.37
CA THR A 96 9.90 -21.00 17.01
C THR A 96 9.65 -21.01 15.51
N LEU A 97 8.38 -20.91 15.11
CA LEU A 97 7.99 -20.76 13.73
C LEU A 97 7.67 -19.29 13.45
N THR A 98 8.40 -18.70 12.51
CA THR A 98 8.17 -17.35 12.02
C THR A 98 7.61 -17.41 10.60
N ILE A 99 6.44 -16.81 10.39
CA ILE A 99 5.78 -16.68 9.10
C ILE A 99 5.81 -15.20 8.72
N ASN A 100 6.53 -14.89 7.65
CA ASN A 100 6.64 -13.54 7.09
C ASN A 100 5.87 -13.49 5.77
N SER A 101 4.85 -12.66 5.67
CA SER A 101 4.04 -12.52 4.47
C SER A 101 4.15 -11.10 3.92
N ILE A 102 4.45 -10.99 2.63
CA ILE A 102 4.59 -9.72 1.91
C ILE A 102 3.47 -9.66 0.87
N GLY A 103 2.58 -8.70 1.00
CA GLY A 103 1.54 -8.38 0.04
C GLY A 103 1.93 -7.19 -0.84
N VAL A 104 1.57 -7.26 -2.11
CA VAL A 104 1.92 -6.28 -3.15
C VAL A 104 0.69 -5.93 -3.97
N TYR A 105 0.43 -4.63 -4.13
CA TYR A 105 -0.63 -4.12 -5.00
C TYR A 105 -0.24 -2.77 -5.61
N GLN A 106 -0.35 -2.64 -6.94
CA GLN A 106 -0.07 -1.39 -7.67
C GLN A 106 1.27 -0.73 -7.28
N GLY A 107 2.33 -1.54 -7.13
CA GLY A 107 3.67 -1.09 -6.73
C GLY A 107 3.84 -0.72 -5.25
N THR A 108 2.78 -0.84 -4.45
CA THR A 108 2.82 -0.67 -2.99
C THR A 108 2.99 -2.03 -2.31
N SER A 109 3.93 -2.14 -1.39
CA SER A 109 4.18 -3.38 -0.63
C SER A 109 3.97 -3.17 0.86
N ARG A 110 3.37 -4.18 1.51
CA ARG A 110 3.23 -4.26 2.97
C ARG A 110 3.60 -5.66 3.42
N ALA A 111 4.17 -5.76 4.62
CA ALA A 111 4.58 -7.03 5.20
C ALA A 111 3.98 -7.18 6.59
N ILE A 112 3.61 -8.41 6.93
CA ILE A 112 3.17 -8.82 8.26
C ILE A 112 4.02 -10.03 8.65
N GLU A 113 4.42 -10.07 9.91
CA GLU A 113 5.16 -11.19 10.47
C GLU A 113 4.47 -11.68 11.75
N ILE A 114 4.35 -13.00 11.88
CA ILE A 114 3.93 -13.65 13.12
C ILE A 114 4.98 -14.68 13.53
N SER A 115 5.22 -14.79 14.83
CA SER A 115 6.10 -15.80 15.41
C SER A 115 5.39 -16.45 16.59
N TYR A 116 5.39 -17.78 16.64
CA TYR A 116 4.80 -18.56 17.74
C TYR A 116 5.50 -19.89 17.95
#